data_AF-A0A0P7WIH2-F1
#
_entry.id   AF-A0A0P7WIH2-F1
#
_cell.length_a   1.000
_cell.length_b   1.000
_cell.length_c   1.000
_cell.angle_alpha   90.00
_cell.angle_beta   90.00
_cell.angle_gamma   90.00
#
_symmetry.space_group_name_H-M   'P 1'
#
loop_
_entity.id
_entity.type
_entity.pdbx_description
1 polymer ?
#
loop_
_entity_poly.entity_id
_entity_poly.type
_entity_poly.pdbx_seq_one_letter_code
_entity_poly.pdbx_strand_id
1 'polypeptide(L)'
;MAEGCEKPAGRHRPEVLRRTAGALGFALALALAAAPHAPLAAQDIEAVGDPIEDALKSGPLLPDEVLRSSALTFPAILESFEREAAARGDRLAADGAFDLMLDARAYDRVSGFYSGGFAEFEATQPLRPFGAKVFGSYRLSDGDFPIYENVFNTNELGEFKVGALLSLLRDSTIDNRRFAVEDTRLAASQARLDILLVQLNVQFEALQAYWTWVAAGNEIRVYEELLEIAEARAVGLNRQVREGALPAIALTENEQNLIRRRSLLEEARRDFLTASNSLSFYLRDTDGNLIVPTREQLPSAEVLNSLPDVTELIADRRRFVIDERPELETLRLAIERAENRVELRRNDLKPRLDFEVELSRDFGPVGDGGPSFDSTDTVVGLTFTVPLQRREARGRLRRAEAELRARELEQRRIADEISVELDNILTNLDAALRLADLADDEVRQATAMVEAERKRFRLGAGDFFLVNLREERAADAQIRAIQADLIGRLATASYNAATMHLDELGLE
;
A
#
# COMPACT_ATOMS: atom_id res chain seq x y z
N MET A 1 -98.16 1.00 -37.80
CA MET A 1 -98.86 -0.27 -37.54
C MET A 1 -97.95 -1.11 -36.64
N ALA A 2 -98.57 -1.72 -35.63
CA ALA A 2 -98.01 -2.52 -34.53
C ALA A 2 -97.03 -3.64 -35.00
N GLU A 3 -96.18 -4.28 -34.18
CA GLU A 3 -96.33 -4.72 -32.78
C GLU A 3 -95.00 -5.34 -32.26
N GLY A 4 -94.90 -5.60 -30.94
CA GLY A 4 -93.74 -6.08 -30.17
C GLY A 4 -93.22 -7.51 -30.51
N CYS A 5 -92.40 -8.20 -29.71
CA CYS A 5 -92.29 -8.22 -28.25
C CYS A 5 -91.00 -8.94 -27.77
N GLU A 6 -90.60 -8.65 -26.53
CA GLU A 6 -89.90 -9.50 -25.52
C GLU A 6 -88.44 -10.00 -25.63
N LYS A 7 -87.66 -9.61 -24.61
CA LYS A 7 -86.52 -10.36 -24.02
C LYS A 7 -87.04 -11.54 -23.16
N PRO A 8 -86.19 -12.54 -22.83
CA PRO A 8 -85.61 -12.55 -21.47
C PRO A 8 -84.16 -13.05 -21.38
N ALA A 9 -83.63 -12.99 -20.16
CA ALA A 9 -82.23 -13.05 -19.74
C ALA A 9 -81.69 -14.46 -19.37
N GLY A 10 -80.36 -14.60 -19.47
CA GLY A 10 -79.50 -15.18 -18.42
C GLY A 10 -79.13 -16.68 -18.49
N ARG A 11 -77.82 -16.99 -18.63
CA ARG A 11 -76.95 -17.56 -17.56
C ARG A 11 -75.58 -18.04 -18.09
N HIS A 12 -74.57 -17.70 -17.30
CA HIS A 12 -73.26 -18.33 -17.10
C HIS A 12 -73.03 -19.76 -17.67
N ARG A 13 -71.92 -19.97 -18.40
CA ARG A 13 -70.63 -20.45 -17.85
C ARG A 13 -69.52 -20.45 -18.92
N PRO A 14 -68.24 -20.49 -18.50
CA PRO A 14 -67.07 -20.25 -19.35
C PRO A 14 -66.55 -21.55 -19.98
N GLU A 15 -66.09 -21.48 -21.23
CA GLU A 15 -65.29 -22.54 -21.84
C GLU A 15 -63.83 -22.10 -22.03
N VAL A 16 -63.03 -22.49 -21.03
CA VAL A 16 -61.85 -23.35 -21.19
C VAL A 16 -60.77 -22.86 -22.15
N LEU A 17 -59.78 -22.20 -21.54
CA LEU A 17 -58.35 -22.46 -21.69
C LEU A 17 -58.04 -23.78 -22.43
N ARG A 18 -57.35 -23.72 -23.59
CA ARG A 18 -56.15 -24.54 -23.84
C ARG A 18 -55.47 -24.30 -25.19
N ARG A 19 -54.13 -24.30 -25.08
CA ARG A 19 -53.08 -24.53 -26.09
C ARG A 19 -52.70 -23.27 -26.88
N THR A 20 -51.51 -22.71 -26.73
CA THR A 20 -50.19 -23.37 -26.63
C THR A 20 -49.23 -22.58 -25.72
N ALA A 21 -48.99 -23.10 -24.51
CA ALA A 21 -47.72 -22.90 -23.82
C ALA A 21 -46.72 -23.84 -24.49
N GLY A 22 -46.08 -23.36 -25.55
CA GLY A 22 -44.94 -24.02 -26.19
C GLY A 22 -43.69 -23.63 -25.43
N ALA A 23 -43.14 -24.60 -24.69
CA ALA A 23 -41.84 -24.47 -24.05
C ALA A 23 -40.75 -24.16 -25.11
N LEU A 24 -40.24 -22.94 -25.15
CA LEU A 24 -38.90 -22.69 -25.69
C LEU A 24 -37.89 -23.08 -24.61
N GLY A 25 -37.57 -24.37 -24.56
CA GLY A 25 -36.32 -24.82 -24.01
C GLY A 25 -35.21 -24.50 -25.00
N PHE A 26 -34.58 -23.34 -24.87
CA PHE A 26 -33.31 -23.06 -25.56
C PHE A 26 -32.16 -23.51 -24.66
N ALA A 27 -31.61 -24.68 -24.98
CA ALA A 27 -30.33 -25.11 -24.45
C ALA A 27 -29.23 -24.29 -25.15
N LEU A 28 -28.72 -23.27 -24.47
CA LEU A 28 -27.49 -22.59 -24.88
C LEU A 28 -26.31 -23.48 -24.44
N ALA A 29 -25.77 -24.26 -25.36
CA ALA A 29 -24.55 -25.01 -25.14
C ALA A 29 -23.34 -24.05 -25.17
N LEU A 30 -22.99 -23.51 -24.00
CA LEU A 30 -21.70 -22.83 -23.79
C LEU A 30 -20.60 -23.90 -23.73
N ALA A 31 -19.86 -24.08 -24.81
CA ALA A 31 -18.60 -24.83 -24.78
C ALA A 31 -17.50 -23.93 -24.21
N LEU A 32 -17.44 -23.82 -22.88
CA LEU A 32 -16.27 -23.25 -22.19
C LEU A 32 -15.20 -24.34 -22.14
N ALA A 33 -14.11 -24.16 -22.90
CA ALA A 33 -12.95 -25.03 -22.84
C ALA A 33 -12.31 -24.91 -21.45
N ALA A 34 -12.44 -25.98 -20.65
CA ALA A 34 -11.70 -26.16 -19.42
C ALA A 34 -10.22 -26.44 -19.74
N ALA A 35 -9.34 -25.49 -19.45
CA ALA A 35 -7.91 -25.77 -19.37
C ALA A 35 -7.62 -26.42 -17.99
N PRO A 36 -6.93 -27.56 -17.93
CA PRO A 36 -6.59 -28.20 -16.67
C PRO A 36 -5.56 -27.37 -15.90
N HIS A 37 -5.87 -27.09 -14.63
CA HIS A 37 -4.95 -26.52 -13.66
C HIS A 37 -3.76 -27.46 -13.48
N ALA A 38 -2.56 -26.98 -13.80
CA ALA A 38 -1.33 -27.62 -13.34
C ALA A 38 -1.20 -27.37 -11.82
N PRO A 39 -0.97 -28.38 -10.99
CA PRO A 39 -0.63 -28.15 -9.60
C PRO A 39 0.72 -27.42 -9.57
N LEU A 40 0.72 -26.21 -9.02
CA LEU A 40 1.95 -25.55 -8.58
C LEU A 40 2.66 -26.51 -7.64
N ALA A 41 3.83 -26.98 -8.04
CA ALA A 41 4.73 -27.68 -7.14
C ALA A 41 4.99 -26.74 -5.96
N ALA A 42 4.60 -27.15 -4.76
CA ALA A 42 5.01 -26.49 -3.54
C ALA A 42 6.54 -26.44 -3.57
N GLN A 43 7.10 -25.24 -3.60
CA GLN A 43 8.52 -25.05 -3.41
C GLN A 43 8.83 -25.56 -2.00
N ASP A 44 9.81 -26.46 -1.89
CA ASP A 44 10.40 -26.82 -0.60
C ASP A 44 11.06 -25.55 -0.04
N ILE A 45 10.33 -24.84 0.82
CA ILE A 45 10.88 -23.73 1.61
C ILE A 45 11.71 -24.37 2.71
N GLU A 46 13.03 -24.24 2.60
CA GLU A 46 13.97 -24.62 3.64
C GLU A 46 13.62 -23.87 4.93
N ALA A 47 13.48 -24.58 6.05
CA ALA A 47 13.02 -23.99 7.31
C ALA A 47 14.02 -22.95 7.83
N VAL A 48 13.58 -21.69 7.87
CA VAL A 48 14.37 -20.54 8.37
C VAL A 48 14.48 -20.60 9.90
N GLY A 49 15.55 -21.22 10.39
CA GLY A 49 16.02 -21.13 11.78
C GLY A 49 15.02 -21.61 12.85
N ASP A 50 15.35 -21.33 14.11
CA ASP A 50 14.40 -21.51 15.22
C ASP A 50 13.11 -20.70 14.93
N PRO A 51 11.93 -21.18 15.34
CA PRO A 51 10.68 -20.45 15.17
C PRO A 51 10.85 -19.02 15.68
N ILE A 52 10.40 -18.03 14.91
CA ILE A 52 10.53 -16.61 15.28
C ILE A 52 9.99 -16.36 16.71
N GLU A 53 9.00 -17.14 17.13
CA GLU A 53 8.42 -17.09 18.47
C GLU A 53 9.42 -17.44 19.59
N ASP A 54 10.34 -18.37 19.37
CA ASP A 54 11.34 -18.76 20.37
C ASP A 54 12.46 -17.72 20.44
N ALA A 55 12.90 -17.19 19.30
CA ALA A 55 13.88 -16.10 19.23
C ALA A 55 13.37 -14.81 19.89
N LEU A 56 12.09 -14.48 19.69
CA LEU A 56 11.46 -13.29 20.27
C LEU A 56 11.24 -13.38 21.79
N LYS A 57 11.24 -14.58 22.37
CA LYS A 57 10.93 -14.82 23.78
C LYS A 57 12.12 -15.28 24.61
N SER A 58 13.21 -15.74 23.98
CA SER A 58 14.35 -16.32 24.67
C SER A 58 15.69 -15.81 24.12
N GLY A 59 16.61 -15.47 25.01
CA GLY A 59 17.92 -14.95 24.64
C GLY A 59 17.97 -13.42 24.44
N PRO A 60 19.14 -12.90 24.04
CA PRO A 60 19.31 -11.48 23.74
C PRO A 60 18.58 -11.11 22.45
N LEU A 61 17.72 -10.10 22.50
CA LEU A 61 16.96 -9.61 21.35
C LEU A 61 17.87 -8.79 20.43
N LEU A 62 18.03 -9.23 19.19
CA LEU A 62 18.88 -8.62 18.16
C LEU A 62 18.06 -7.77 17.18
N PRO A 63 18.69 -6.79 16.49
CA PRO A 63 17.97 -5.93 15.54
C PRO A 63 17.29 -6.74 14.43
N ASP A 64 17.95 -7.75 13.87
CA ASP A 64 17.41 -8.59 12.79
C ASP A 64 16.12 -9.32 13.18
N GLU A 65 15.98 -9.71 14.44
CA GLU A 65 14.78 -10.38 14.97
C GLU A 65 13.59 -9.41 15.03
N VAL A 66 13.85 -8.16 15.40
CA VAL A 66 12.85 -7.08 15.40
C VAL A 66 12.44 -6.73 13.97
N LEU A 67 13.41 -6.60 13.05
CA LEU A 67 13.15 -6.31 11.64
C LEU A 67 12.33 -7.43 11.00
N ARG A 68 12.68 -8.70 11.26
CA ARG A 68 11.93 -9.87 10.79
C ARG A 68 10.51 -9.92 11.38
N SER A 69 10.34 -9.64 12.68
CA SER A 69 9.02 -9.60 13.32
C SER A 69 8.15 -8.53 12.67
N SER A 70 8.65 -7.30 12.54
CA SER A 70 7.90 -6.18 11.97
C SER A 70 7.58 -6.40 10.48
N ALA A 71 8.51 -6.96 9.68
CA ALA A 71 8.29 -7.27 8.27
C ALA A 71 7.07 -8.18 8.04
N LEU A 72 6.91 -9.18 8.92
CA LEU A 72 5.92 -10.25 8.78
C LEU A 72 4.57 -9.91 9.40
N THR A 73 4.55 -9.11 10.46
CA THR A 73 3.38 -8.99 11.35
C THR A 73 2.85 -7.57 11.48
N PHE A 74 3.58 -6.55 11.04
CA PHE A 74 3.19 -5.18 11.30
C PHE A 74 1.95 -4.77 10.48
N PRO A 75 0.87 -4.26 11.12
CA PRO A 75 -0.40 -4.04 10.45
C PRO A 75 -0.35 -3.11 9.22
N ALA A 76 0.49 -2.07 9.21
CA ALA A 76 0.57 -1.17 8.06
C ALA A 76 1.18 -1.85 6.81
N ILE A 77 2.14 -2.77 7.01
CA ILE A 77 2.71 -3.57 5.92
C ILE A 77 1.65 -4.54 5.39
N LEU A 78 0.95 -5.24 6.29
CA LEU A 78 -0.16 -6.14 5.90
C LEU A 78 -1.28 -5.40 5.16
N GLU A 79 -1.65 -4.21 5.64
CA GLU A 79 -2.61 -3.34 4.97
C GLU A 79 -2.14 -2.93 3.57
N SER A 80 -0.84 -2.67 3.38
CA SER A 80 -0.29 -2.31 2.07
C SER A 80 -0.43 -3.45 1.04
N PHE A 81 -0.31 -4.71 1.47
CA PHE A 81 -0.59 -5.87 0.62
C PHE A 81 -2.07 -5.97 0.24
N GLU A 82 -2.99 -5.69 1.16
CA GLU A 82 -4.42 -5.66 0.87
C GLU A 82 -4.79 -4.52 -0.11
N ARG A 83 -4.14 -3.36 0.00
CA ARG A 83 -4.29 -2.26 -0.97
C ARG A 83 -3.77 -2.62 -2.35
N GLU A 84 -2.65 -3.35 -2.45
CA GLU A 84 -2.16 -3.87 -3.73
C GLU A 84 -3.13 -4.89 -4.33
N ALA A 85 -3.69 -5.78 -3.51
CA ALA A 85 -4.71 -6.73 -3.93
C ALA A 85 -5.97 -6.01 -4.45
N ALA A 86 -6.40 -4.94 -3.78
CA ALA A 86 -7.48 -4.08 -4.24
C ALA A 86 -7.15 -3.41 -5.59
N ALA A 87 -5.94 -2.90 -5.78
CA ALA A 87 -5.49 -2.32 -7.05
C ALA A 87 -5.45 -3.35 -8.19
N ARG A 88 -5.10 -4.61 -7.90
CA ARG A 88 -5.26 -5.71 -8.86
C ARG A 88 -6.73 -6.01 -9.18
N GLY A 89 -7.61 -5.90 -8.19
CA GLY A 89 -9.06 -5.98 -8.37
C GLY A 89 -9.60 -4.87 -9.29
N ASP A 90 -9.15 -3.63 -9.11
CA ASP A 90 -9.52 -2.49 -9.97
C ASP A 90 -9.07 -2.70 -11.42
N ARG A 91 -7.88 -3.28 -11.61
CA ARG A 91 -7.41 -3.65 -12.96
C ARG A 91 -8.32 -4.70 -13.59
N LEU A 92 -8.70 -5.74 -12.85
CA LEU A 92 -9.65 -6.74 -13.35
C LEU A 92 -11.01 -6.12 -13.71
N ALA A 93 -11.50 -5.20 -12.88
CA ALA A 93 -12.73 -4.47 -13.16
C ALA A 93 -12.62 -3.61 -14.43
N ALA A 94 -11.46 -2.97 -14.67
CA ALA A 94 -11.20 -2.22 -15.89
C ALA A 94 -11.12 -3.12 -17.13
N ASP A 95 -10.53 -4.31 -17.01
CA ASP A 95 -10.54 -5.34 -18.06
C ASP A 95 -11.98 -5.74 -18.44
N GLY A 96 -12.91 -5.75 -17.48
CA GLY A 96 -14.33 -6.04 -17.70
C GLY A 96 -15.05 -5.06 -18.64
N ALA A 97 -14.46 -3.90 -18.95
CA ALA A 97 -14.97 -3.01 -19.99
C ALA A 97 -14.94 -3.66 -21.41
N PHE A 98 -14.22 -4.78 -21.56
CA PHE A 98 -14.14 -5.60 -22.76
C PHE A 98 -14.84 -6.96 -22.60
N ASP A 99 -15.69 -7.13 -21.59
CA ASP A 99 -16.46 -8.37 -21.45
C ASP A 99 -17.54 -8.49 -22.54
N LEU A 100 -17.94 -9.74 -22.81
CA LEU A 100 -19.08 -10.04 -23.66
C LEU A 100 -20.36 -9.60 -22.94
N MET A 101 -21.02 -8.59 -23.47
CA MET A 101 -22.29 -8.10 -22.95
C MET A 101 -23.45 -8.80 -23.65
N LEU A 102 -24.36 -9.40 -22.88
CA LEU A 102 -25.63 -9.95 -23.40
C LEU A 102 -26.78 -9.04 -22.97
N ASP A 103 -27.39 -8.38 -23.95
CA ASP A 103 -28.57 -7.56 -23.80
C ASP A 103 -29.82 -8.33 -24.22
N ALA A 104 -30.87 -8.28 -23.39
CA ALA A 104 -32.17 -8.84 -23.70
C ALA A 104 -33.22 -7.73 -23.66
N ARG A 105 -33.91 -7.51 -24.78
CA ARG A 105 -34.95 -6.49 -24.94
C ARG A 105 -36.26 -7.18 -25.30
N ALA A 106 -37.32 -6.85 -24.59
CA ALA A 106 -38.68 -7.28 -24.93
C ALA A 106 -39.57 -6.05 -25.02
N TYR A 107 -40.34 -5.99 -26.09
CA TYR A 107 -41.28 -4.92 -26.37
C TYR A 107 -42.62 -5.55 -26.74
N ASP A 108 -43.70 -5.01 -26.21
CA ASP A 108 -45.05 -5.46 -26.54
C ASP A 108 -46.02 -4.28 -26.51
N ARG A 109 -47.00 -4.33 -27.42
CA ARG A 109 -48.05 -3.32 -27.54
C ARG A 109 -49.36 -3.87 -26.98
N VAL A 110 -49.59 -3.58 -25.70
CA VAL A 110 -50.73 -4.14 -24.94
C VAL A 110 -52.10 -3.54 -25.28
N SER A 111 -52.16 -2.43 -26.03
CA SER A 111 -53.43 -1.80 -26.44
C SER A 111 -53.24 -0.89 -27.66
N GLY A 112 -54.33 -0.62 -28.38
CA GLY A 112 -54.33 0.23 -29.57
C GLY A 112 -54.78 -0.54 -30.81
N PHE A 113 -54.54 0.05 -31.98
CA PHE A 113 -54.88 -0.57 -33.26
C PHE A 113 -53.92 -1.70 -33.67
N TYR A 114 -52.64 -1.55 -33.32
CA TYR A 114 -51.56 -2.49 -33.63
C TYR A 114 -51.31 -3.42 -32.43
N SER A 115 -50.79 -4.61 -32.70
CA SER A 115 -50.50 -5.65 -31.70
C SER A 115 -49.07 -6.17 -31.75
N GLY A 116 -48.19 -5.53 -32.53
CA GLY A 116 -46.81 -5.96 -32.71
C GLY A 116 -45.99 -5.97 -31.41
N GLY A 117 -45.31 -7.08 -31.18
CA GLY A 117 -44.35 -7.27 -30.09
C GLY A 117 -43.10 -8.00 -30.58
N PHE A 118 -41.97 -7.81 -29.90
CA PHE A 118 -40.72 -8.51 -30.21
C PHE A 118 -39.91 -8.84 -28.95
N ALA A 119 -39.10 -9.88 -29.06
CA ALA A 119 -38.01 -10.19 -28.14
C ALA A 119 -36.69 -10.23 -28.93
N GLU A 120 -35.66 -9.58 -28.41
CA GLU A 120 -34.34 -9.46 -29.02
C GLU A 120 -33.26 -9.79 -27.98
N PHE A 121 -32.31 -10.63 -28.36
CA PHE A 121 -31.12 -10.94 -27.59
C PHE A 121 -29.90 -10.51 -28.41
N GLU A 122 -29.03 -9.69 -27.83
CA GLU A 122 -27.86 -9.11 -28.50
C GLU A 122 -26.62 -9.38 -27.67
N ALA A 123 -25.61 -10.02 -28.26
CA ALA A 123 -24.30 -10.23 -27.65
C ALA A 123 -23.29 -9.26 -28.29
N THR A 124 -22.68 -8.39 -27.50
CA THR A 124 -21.69 -7.39 -27.95
C THR A 124 -20.34 -7.61 -27.29
N GLN A 125 -19.27 -7.65 -28.09
CA GLN A 125 -17.89 -7.81 -27.66
C GLN A 125 -17.03 -6.63 -28.14
N PRO A 126 -16.59 -5.74 -27.24
CA PRO A 126 -15.54 -4.76 -27.56
C PRO A 126 -14.19 -5.45 -27.83
N LEU A 127 -13.43 -4.93 -28.79
CA LEU A 127 -12.11 -5.45 -29.15
C LEU A 127 -11.00 -4.58 -28.53
N ARG A 128 -9.95 -5.21 -27.98
CA ARG A 128 -8.86 -4.52 -27.28
C ARG A 128 -7.94 -3.65 -28.16
N PRO A 129 -7.48 -4.08 -29.35
CA PRO A 129 -6.40 -3.37 -30.04
C PRO A 129 -6.84 -2.06 -30.74
N PHE A 130 -8.12 -1.92 -31.09
CA PHE A 130 -8.64 -0.79 -31.85
C PHE A 130 -9.99 -0.35 -31.30
N GLY A 131 -10.47 0.82 -31.71
CA GLY A 131 -11.83 1.29 -31.43
C GLY A 131 -12.90 0.49 -32.14
N ALA A 132 -12.99 -0.82 -31.87
CA ALA A 132 -13.86 -1.74 -32.58
C ALA A 132 -14.72 -2.55 -31.61
N LYS A 133 -15.91 -2.91 -32.07
CA LYS A 133 -16.76 -3.90 -31.41
C LYS A 133 -17.40 -4.80 -32.45
N VAL A 134 -17.64 -6.04 -32.08
CA VAL A 134 -18.45 -6.98 -32.87
C VAL A 134 -19.71 -7.31 -32.08
N PHE A 135 -20.80 -7.57 -32.78
CA PHE A 135 -22.05 -7.95 -32.15
C PHE A 135 -22.79 -8.99 -32.98
N GLY A 136 -23.63 -9.76 -32.31
CA GLY A 136 -24.61 -10.62 -32.96
C GLY A 136 -25.92 -10.57 -32.20
N SER A 137 -27.04 -10.46 -32.90
CA SER A 137 -28.36 -10.47 -32.29
C SER A 137 -29.29 -11.48 -32.93
N TYR A 138 -30.26 -11.94 -32.13
CA TYR A 138 -31.36 -12.76 -32.57
C TYR A 138 -32.67 -12.10 -32.12
N ARG A 139 -33.58 -11.91 -33.06
CA ARG A 139 -34.85 -11.22 -32.83
C ARG A 139 -36.00 -12.09 -33.31
N LEU A 140 -37.06 -12.13 -32.51
CA LEU A 140 -38.31 -12.78 -32.87
C LEU A 140 -39.45 -11.78 -32.63
N SER A 141 -40.33 -11.63 -33.61
CA SER A 141 -41.48 -10.73 -33.54
C SER A 141 -42.78 -11.47 -33.84
N ASP A 142 -43.88 -10.93 -33.35
CA ASP A 142 -45.25 -11.42 -33.62
C ASP A 142 -46.22 -10.23 -33.69
N GLY A 143 -47.29 -10.39 -34.45
CA GLY A 143 -48.37 -9.42 -34.58
C GLY A 143 -48.07 -8.22 -35.48
N ASP A 144 -49.08 -7.36 -35.64
CA ASP A 144 -49.02 -6.29 -36.64
C ASP A 144 -48.32 -5.04 -36.10
N PHE A 145 -47.25 -4.62 -36.78
CA PHE A 145 -46.57 -3.34 -36.56
C PHE A 145 -47.08 -2.24 -37.50
N PRO A 146 -47.10 -0.97 -37.06
CA PRO A 146 -47.29 0.13 -37.99
C PRO A 146 -46.14 0.24 -38.99
N ILE A 147 -46.42 0.80 -40.17
CA ILE A 147 -45.43 0.91 -41.26
C ILE A 147 -44.12 1.61 -40.88
N TYR A 148 -44.13 2.53 -39.90
CA TYR A 148 -42.94 3.24 -39.42
C TYR A 148 -42.12 2.43 -38.39
N GLU A 149 -42.65 1.29 -37.95
CA GLU A 149 -42.02 0.29 -37.06
C GLU A 149 -41.72 -1.01 -37.81
N ASN A 150 -41.84 -1.03 -39.14
CA ASN A 150 -41.69 -2.24 -39.95
C ASN A 150 -40.32 -2.92 -39.80
N VAL A 151 -39.30 -2.19 -39.33
CA VAL A 151 -37.96 -2.72 -39.01
C VAL A 151 -37.98 -3.78 -37.89
N PHE A 152 -39.05 -3.86 -37.11
CA PHE A 152 -39.21 -4.86 -36.03
C PHE A 152 -39.82 -6.18 -36.48
N ASN A 153 -40.37 -6.25 -37.69
CA ASN A 153 -40.89 -7.50 -38.25
C ASN A 153 -39.75 -8.49 -38.52
N THR A 154 -40.08 -9.77 -38.37
CA THR A 154 -39.23 -10.92 -38.66
C THR A 154 -40.06 -12.04 -39.30
N ASN A 155 -39.41 -13.04 -39.89
CA ASN A 155 -40.08 -14.28 -40.28
C ASN A 155 -40.43 -15.15 -39.06
N GLU A 156 -41.23 -16.21 -39.25
CA GLU A 156 -41.76 -17.02 -38.13
C GLU A 156 -40.67 -17.67 -37.25
N LEU A 157 -39.44 -17.86 -37.75
CA LEU A 157 -38.30 -18.37 -36.95
C LEU A 157 -37.29 -17.27 -36.58
N GLY A 158 -37.68 -16.00 -36.71
CA GLY A 158 -36.88 -14.85 -36.31
C GLY A 158 -35.76 -14.47 -37.29
N GLU A 159 -35.03 -13.44 -36.89
CA GLU A 159 -33.93 -12.83 -37.61
C GLU A 159 -32.64 -12.99 -36.83
N PHE A 160 -31.56 -13.35 -37.53
CA PHE A 160 -30.21 -13.28 -36.99
C PHE A 160 -29.45 -12.13 -37.64
N LYS A 161 -28.76 -11.34 -36.81
CA LYS A 161 -27.88 -10.26 -37.25
C LYS A 161 -26.47 -10.49 -36.73
N VAL A 162 -25.48 -10.16 -37.53
CA VAL A 162 -24.09 -10.01 -37.09
C VAL A 162 -23.52 -8.73 -37.65
N GLY A 163 -22.73 -8.02 -36.85
CA GLY A 163 -22.15 -6.77 -37.28
C GLY A 163 -20.85 -6.44 -36.59
N ALA A 164 -20.16 -5.46 -37.17
CA ALA A 164 -18.96 -4.87 -36.61
C ALA A 164 -19.02 -3.35 -36.75
N LEU A 165 -18.57 -2.65 -35.72
CA LEU A 165 -18.40 -1.21 -35.69
C LEU A 165 -16.94 -0.88 -35.46
N LEU A 166 -16.40 0.05 -36.24
CA LEU A 166 -15.02 0.53 -36.15
C LEU A 166 -14.98 2.06 -36.13
N SER A 167 -14.44 2.62 -35.06
CA SER A 167 -14.14 4.05 -34.93
C SER A 167 -12.81 4.39 -35.61
N LEU A 168 -12.88 5.23 -36.65
CA LEU A 168 -11.77 5.56 -37.55
C LEU A 168 -10.96 6.80 -37.13
N LEU A 169 -11.57 7.73 -36.38
CA LEU A 169 -10.94 8.99 -35.98
C LEU A 169 -10.80 9.12 -34.46
N ARG A 170 -11.79 9.74 -33.78
CA ARG A 170 -11.90 9.71 -32.33
C ARG A 170 -12.11 8.27 -31.87
N ASP A 171 -11.49 7.90 -30.75
CA ASP A 171 -11.62 6.58 -30.12
C ASP A 171 -11.03 5.44 -30.96
N SER A 172 -10.15 5.74 -31.93
CA SER A 172 -9.50 4.73 -32.77
C SER A 172 -8.36 4.00 -32.04
N THR A 173 -7.43 4.74 -31.42
CA THR A 173 -6.25 4.21 -30.72
C THR A 173 -6.34 4.29 -29.20
N ILE A 174 -7.03 5.31 -28.69
CA ILE A 174 -7.28 5.51 -27.25
C ILE A 174 -8.73 5.92 -27.06
N ASP A 175 -9.39 5.32 -26.09
CA ASP A 175 -10.74 5.66 -25.62
C ASP A 175 -10.80 5.50 -24.10
N ASN A 176 -11.96 5.77 -23.49
CA ASN A 176 -12.10 5.69 -22.04
C ASN A 176 -11.85 4.26 -21.48
N ARG A 177 -12.17 3.19 -22.21
CA ARG A 177 -11.98 1.80 -21.74
C ARG A 177 -10.50 1.44 -21.75
N ARG A 178 -9.82 1.67 -22.87
CA ARG A 178 -8.37 1.41 -23.00
C ARG A 178 -7.55 2.29 -22.06
N PHE A 179 -7.93 3.56 -21.92
CA PHE A 179 -7.32 4.45 -20.93
C PHE A 179 -7.52 3.91 -19.51
N ALA A 180 -8.70 3.41 -19.14
CA ALA A 180 -8.94 2.88 -17.80
C ALA A 180 -8.11 1.62 -17.51
N VAL A 181 -7.96 0.71 -18.48
CA VAL A 181 -7.06 -0.45 -18.35
C VAL A 181 -5.62 -0.01 -18.14
N GLU A 182 -5.15 0.98 -18.88
CA GLU A 182 -3.79 1.48 -18.75
C GLU A 182 -3.56 2.25 -17.45
N ASP A 183 -4.50 3.11 -17.05
CA ASP A 183 -4.45 3.87 -15.80
C ASP A 183 -4.45 2.95 -14.58
N THR A 184 -5.24 1.86 -14.60
CA THR A 184 -5.24 0.85 -13.52
C THR A 184 -4.00 -0.03 -13.55
N ARG A 185 -3.40 -0.31 -14.71
CA ARG A 185 -2.08 -0.97 -14.82
C ARG A 185 -0.99 -0.15 -14.13
N LEU A 186 -0.96 1.16 -14.38
CA LEU A 186 -0.02 2.08 -13.74
C LEU A 186 -0.32 2.23 -12.24
N ALA A 187 -1.60 2.32 -11.84
CA ALA A 187 -2.00 2.35 -10.44
C ALA A 187 -1.55 1.09 -9.66
N ALA A 188 -1.69 -0.10 -10.25
CA ALA A 188 -1.21 -1.34 -9.64
C ALA A 188 0.32 -1.40 -9.55
N SER A 189 1.03 -0.72 -10.46
CA SER A 189 2.50 -0.62 -10.39
C SER A 189 2.93 0.35 -9.28
N GLN A 190 2.19 1.45 -9.10
CA GLN A 190 2.37 2.38 -7.99
C GLN A 190 2.11 1.70 -6.64
N ALA A 191 1.03 0.90 -6.51
CA ALA A 191 0.73 0.19 -5.28
C ALA A 191 1.86 -0.75 -4.81
N ARG A 192 2.64 -1.32 -5.73
CA ARG A 192 3.84 -2.11 -5.38
C ARG A 192 4.97 -1.25 -4.81
N LEU A 193 5.17 -0.03 -5.33
CA LEU A 193 6.15 0.90 -4.77
C LEU A 193 5.70 1.42 -3.40
N ASP A 194 4.39 1.63 -3.23
CA ASP A 194 3.82 2.04 -1.94
C ASP A 194 4.06 0.99 -0.85
N ILE A 195 4.01 -0.32 -1.16
CA ILE A 195 4.41 -1.39 -0.23
C ILE A 195 5.86 -1.18 0.21
N LEU A 196 6.79 -1.03 -0.74
CA LEU A 196 8.20 -0.86 -0.44
C LEU A 196 8.45 0.37 0.44
N LEU A 197 7.78 1.50 0.17
CA LEU A 197 7.88 2.70 0.99
C LEU A 197 7.36 2.47 2.42
N VAL A 198 6.24 1.77 2.58
CA VAL A 198 5.70 1.42 3.90
C VAL A 198 6.66 0.49 4.64
N GLN A 199 7.21 -0.53 3.97
CA GLN A 199 8.20 -1.43 4.55
C GLN A 199 9.45 -0.66 5.01
N LEU A 200 10.04 0.17 4.15
CA LEU A 200 11.20 1.00 4.50
C LEU A 200 10.95 1.86 5.73
N ASN A 201 9.80 2.55 5.79
CA ASN A 201 9.47 3.39 6.93
C ASN A 201 9.28 2.59 8.22
N VAL A 202 8.54 1.48 8.17
CA VAL A 202 8.30 0.63 9.35
C VAL A 202 9.60 0.01 9.85
N GLN A 203 10.47 -0.49 8.96
CA GLN A 203 11.75 -1.07 9.35
C GLN A 203 12.68 -0.02 9.97
N PHE A 204 12.73 1.17 9.37
CA PHE A 204 13.49 2.29 9.92
C PHE A 204 13.00 2.63 11.34
N GLU A 205 11.70 2.86 11.54
CA GLU A 205 11.14 3.18 12.86
C GLU A 205 11.35 2.05 13.88
N ALA A 206 11.24 0.78 13.47
CA ALA A 206 11.51 -0.37 14.32
C ALA A 206 12.96 -0.38 14.81
N LEU A 207 13.91 -0.10 13.91
CA LEU A 207 15.34 0.01 14.25
C LEU A 207 15.61 1.19 15.20
N GLN A 208 14.92 2.32 15.01
CA GLN A 208 15.01 3.45 15.94
C GLN A 208 14.51 3.09 17.35
N ALA A 209 13.36 2.42 17.43
CA ALA A 209 12.80 1.97 18.69
C ALA A 209 13.72 0.95 19.39
N TYR A 210 14.32 0.04 18.62
CA TYR A 210 15.28 -0.94 19.11
C TYR A 210 16.50 -0.29 19.75
N TRP A 211 17.20 0.59 19.02
CA TRP A 211 18.41 1.22 19.55
C TRP A 211 18.12 2.14 20.73
N THR A 212 16.97 2.81 20.74
CA THR A 212 16.53 3.62 21.89
C THR A 212 16.31 2.76 23.13
N TRP A 213 15.73 1.57 22.97
CA TRP A 213 15.54 0.60 24.05
C TRP A 213 16.88 0.05 24.58
N VAL A 214 17.81 -0.31 23.69
CA VAL A 214 19.16 -0.75 24.07
C VAL A 214 19.89 0.35 24.84
N ALA A 215 19.85 1.60 24.37
CA ALA A 215 20.46 2.74 25.04
C ALA A 215 19.89 2.96 26.44
N ALA A 216 18.55 3.01 26.58
CA ALA A 216 17.90 3.17 27.88
C ALA A 216 18.24 2.03 28.85
N GLY A 217 18.37 0.80 28.36
CA GLY A 217 18.80 -0.35 29.15
C GLY A 217 20.24 -0.23 29.65
N ASN A 218 21.14 0.31 28.81
CA ASN A 218 22.52 0.59 29.20
C ASN A 218 22.65 1.74 30.20
N GLU A 219 21.82 2.79 30.08
CA GLU A 219 21.79 3.90 31.05
C GLU A 219 21.41 3.41 32.46
N ILE A 220 20.48 2.45 32.57
CA ILE A 220 20.16 1.82 33.88
C ILE A 220 21.41 1.21 34.51
N ARG A 221 22.23 0.48 33.73
CA ARG A 221 23.45 -0.17 34.27
C ARG A 221 24.41 0.87 34.85
N VAL A 222 24.60 2.00 34.17
CA VAL A 222 25.46 3.10 34.64
C VAL A 222 24.97 3.65 35.99
N TYR A 223 23.67 3.92 36.12
CA TYR A 223 23.12 4.45 37.36
C TYR A 223 23.06 3.43 38.50
N GLU A 224 22.85 2.15 38.21
CA GLU A 224 22.95 1.07 39.20
C GLU A 224 24.36 0.92 39.74
N GLU A 225 25.37 0.90 38.86
CA GLU A 225 26.78 0.86 39.26
C GLU A 225 27.13 2.09 40.11
N LEU A 226 26.70 3.29 39.70
CA LEU A 226 26.92 4.53 40.45
C LEU A 226 26.26 4.49 41.85
N LEU A 227 25.06 3.91 41.96
CA LEU A 227 24.37 3.75 43.24
C LEU A 227 25.04 2.70 44.13
N GLU A 228 25.44 1.56 43.58
CA GLU A 228 26.13 0.50 44.32
C GLU A 228 27.44 1.01 44.93
N ILE A 229 28.23 1.74 44.13
CA ILE A 229 29.45 2.42 44.58
C ILE A 229 29.15 3.39 45.75
N ALA A 230 28.02 4.12 45.67
CA ALA A 230 27.58 5.06 46.69
C ALA A 230 27.23 4.35 48.02
N GLU A 231 26.45 3.28 47.94
CA GLU A 231 25.95 2.54 49.09
C GLU A 231 27.09 1.81 49.81
N ALA A 232 28.00 1.19 49.06
CA ALA A 232 29.21 0.59 49.60
C ALA A 232 30.07 1.62 50.36
N ARG A 233 30.16 2.85 49.86
CA ARG A 233 30.93 3.92 50.51
C ARG A 233 30.24 4.50 51.74
N ALA A 234 28.90 4.58 51.74
CA ALA A 234 28.11 5.05 52.88
C ALA A 234 28.40 4.24 54.16
N VAL A 235 28.64 2.94 54.03
CA VAL A 235 29.01 2.06 55.15
C VAL A 235 30.33 2.49 55.80
N GLY A 236 31.33 2.86 54.99
CA GLY A 236 32.64 3.35 55.45
C GLY A 236 32.55 4.71 56.12
N LEU A 237 31.82 5.65 55.51
CA LEU A 237 31.63 7.00 56.04
C LEU A 237 30.95 6.98 57.42
N ASN A 238 29.90 6.17 57.59
CA ASN A 238 29.20 5.98 58.86
C ASN A 238 30.11 5.43 59.97
N ARG A 239 31.13 4.66 59.62
CA ARG A 239 32.11 4.16 60.59
C ARG A 239 33.07 5.28 61.01
N GLN A 240 33.62 6.01 60.04
CA GLN A 240 34.57 7.10 60.30
C GLN A 240 33.95 8.25 61.13
N VAL A 241 32.68 8.57 60.90
CA VAL A 241 31.96 9.57 61.73
C VAL A 241 31.75 9.06 63.15
N ARG A 242 31.38 7.78 63.35
CA ARG A 242 31.24 7.18 64.69
C ARG A 242 32.56 7.13 65.46
N GLU A 243 33.67 6.92 64.75
CA GLU A 243 35.02 6.91 65.31
C GLU A 243 35.58 8.34 65.51
N GLY A 244 34.83 9.39 65.14
CA GLY A 244 35.21 10.78 65.30
C GLY A 244 36.23 11.30 64.28
N ALA A 245 36.52 10.52 63.23
CA ALA A 245 37.46 10.88 62.17
C ALA A 245 36.88 11.84 61.12
N LEU A 246 35.54 11.91 61.01
CA LEU A 246 34.82 12.82 60.11
C LEU A 246 33.67 13.54 60.82
N PRO A 247 33.30 14.76 60.41
CA PRO A 247 32.17 15.49 60.97
C PRO A 247 30.84 14.89 60.50
N ALA A 248 29.79 14.98 61.35
CA ALA A 248 28.47 14.43 61.07
C ALA A 248 27.80 15.00 59.80
N ILE A 249 28.14 16.23 59.40
CA ILE A 249 27.64 16.85 58.17
C ILE A 249 27.96 16.04 56.90
N ALA A 250 29.07 15.27 56.92
CA ALA A 250 29.44 14.40 55.80
C ALA A 250 28.40 13.28 55.57
N LEU A 251 27.67 12.86 56.62
CA LEU A 251 26.57 11.90 56.47
C LEU A 251 25.36 12.52 55.77
N THR A 252 25.04 13.78 56.09
CA THR A 252 23.94 14.52 55.43
C THR A 252 24.23 14.70 53.95
N GLU A 253 25.46 15.06 53.58
CA GLU A 253 25.88 15.19 52.19
C GLU A 253 25.89 13.84 51.45
N ASN A 254 26.33 12.77 52.11
CA ASN A 254 26.25 11.42 51.53
C ASN A 254 24.79 10.98 51.30
N GLU A 255 23.89 11.28 52.24
CA GLU A 255 22.46 10.99 52.09
C GLU A 255 21.85 11.75 50.91
N GLN A 256 22.19 13.03 50.75
CA GLN A 256 21.75 13.82 49.59
C GLN A 256 22.21 13.18 48.27
N ASN A 257 23.47 12.72 48.20
CA ASN A 257 24.00 12.05 47.02
C ASN A 257 23.32 10.70 46.74
N LEU A 258 23.01 9.91 47.77
CA LEU A 258 22.26 8.66 47.64
C LEU A 258 20.84 8.91 47.11
N ILE A 259 20.13 9.91 47.66
CA ILE A 259 18.79 10.28 47.20
C ILE A 259 18.85 10.70 45.72
N ARG A 260 19.81 11.53 45.33
CA ARG A 260 19.96 11.96 43.93
C ARG A 260 20.21 10.78 42.98
N ARG A 261 21.10 9.85 43.35
CA ARG A 261 21.42 8.65 42.56
C ARG A 261 20.23 7.71 42.44
N ARG A 262 19.45 7.53 43.51
CA ARG A 262 18.19 6.78 43.46
C ARG A 262 17.18 7.44 42.52
N SER A 263 17.03 8.76 42.57
CA SER A 263 16.14 9.47 41.65
C SER A 263 16.53 9.27 40.19
N LEU A 264 17.83 9.36 39.86
CA LEU A 264 18.34 9.11 38.50
C LEU A 264 18.06 7.67 38.04
N LEU A 265 18.24 6.69 38.92
CA LEU A 265 17.94 5.29 38.61
C LEU A 265 16.44 5.07 38.36
N GLU A 266 15.56 5.65 39.18
CA GLU A 266 14.11 5.56 38.97
C GLU A 266 13.65 6.24 37.67
N GLU A 267 14.30 7.34 37.29
CA GLU A 267 14.09 7.99 36.00
C GLU A 267 14.52 7.10 34.83
N ALA A 268 15.73 6.54 34.87
CA ALA A 268 16.21 5.61 33.84
C ALA A 268 15.33 4.35 33.72
N ARG A 269 14.80 3.84 34.84
CA ARG A 269 13.84 2.73 34.85
C ARG A 269 12.53 3.08 34.14
N ARG A 270 11.99 4.27 34.40
CA ARG A 270 10.81 4.79 33.69
C ARG A 270 11.09 4.89 32.18
N ASP A 271 12.24 5.42 31.81
CA ASP A 271 12.60 5.63 30.41
C ASP A 271 12.79 4.31 29.66
N PHE A 272 13.43 3.32 30.29
CA PHE A 272 13.51 1.97 29.76
C PHE A 272 12.14 1.32 29.55
N LEU A 273 11.23 1.45 30.52
CA LEU A 273 9.86 0.93 30.36
C LEU A 273 9.12 1.62 29.21
N THR A 274 9.32 2.92 29.04
CA THR A 274 8.74 3.69 27.93
C THR A 274 9.32 3.25 26.59
N ALA A 275 10.64 3.05 26.51
CA ALA A 275 11.31 2.53 25.32
C ALA A 275 10.89 1.08 25.01
N SER A 276 10.72 0.23 26.04
CA SER A 276 10.24 -1.15 25.89
C SER A 276 8.82 -1.19 25.31
N ASN A 277 7.93 -0.33 25.82
CA ASN A 277 6.57 -0.19 25.27
C ASN A 277 6.59 0.33 23.83
N SER A 278 7.50 1.27 23.51
CA SER A 278 7.64 1.81 22.15
C SER A 278 8.16 0.74 21.18
N LEU A 279 9.15 -0.06 21.58
CA LEU A 279 9.65 -1.20 20.80
C LEU A 279 8.58 -2.29 20.63
N SER A 280 7.75 -2.54 21.66
CA SER A 280 6.67 -3.53 21.58
C SER A 280 5.70 -3.29 20.45
N PHE A 281 5.53 -2.03 20.00
CA PHE A 281 4.67 -1.68 18.88
C PHE A 281 5.08 -2.35 17.56
N TYR A 282 6.39 -2.53 17.36
CA TYR A 282 7.01 -3.19 16.20
C TYR A 282 7.33 -4.67 16.45
N LEU A 283 7.29 -5.11 17.72
CA LEU A 283 7.61 -6.48 18.14
C LEU A 283 6.34 -7.28 18.41
N ARG A 284 5.97 -8.19 17.50
CA ARG A 284 4.75 -9.00 17.63
C ARG A 284 5.01 -10.49 17.41
N ASP A 285 4.19 -11.31 18.05
CA ASP A 285 4.11 -12.73 17.73
C ASP A 285 3.36 -12.97 16.41
N THR A 286 3.35 -14.23 15.97
CA THR A 286 2.68 -14.71 14.75
C THR A 286 1.16 -14.52 14.79
N ASP A 287 0.57 -14.45 15.99
CA ASP A 287 -0.85 -14.16 16.22
C ASP A 287 -1.15 -12.64 16.20
N GLY A 288 -0.11 -11.79 16.07
CA GLY A 288 -0.21 -10.33 16.00
C GLY A 288 -0.25 -9.61 17.35
N ASN A 289 -0.06 -10.32 18.46
CA ASN A 289 -0.03 -9.74 19.80
C ASN A 289 1.31 -9.04 20.06
N LEU A 290 1.26 -7.91 20.77
CA LEU A 290 2.45 -7.15 21.15
C LEU A 290 3.29 -7.95 22.15
N ILE A 291 4.60 -7.99 21.93
CA ILE A 291 5.59 -8.52 22.87
C ILE A 291 6.34 -7.35 23.49
N VAL A 292 6.27 -7.20 24.81
CA VAL A 292 7.05 -6.18 25.52
C VAL A 292 8.40 -6.78 25.89
N PRO A 293 9.52 -6.30 25.29
CA PRO A 293 10.83 -6.84 25.60
C PRO A 293 11.25 -6.50 27.02
N THR A 294 11.92 -7.45 27.68
CA THR A 294 12.34 -7.31 29.07
C THR A 294 13.83 -7.01 29.18
N ARG A 295 14.28 -6.65 30.38
CA ARG A 295 15.69 -6.33 30.64
C ARG A 295 16.61 -7.52 30.39
N GLU A 296 16.14 -8.73 30.62
CA GLU A 296 16.89 -9.98 30.43
C GLU A 296 17.22 -10.24 28.95
N GLN A 297 16.48 -9.61 28.04
CA GLN A 297 16.69 -9.71 26.60
C GLN A 297 17.68 -8.67 26.08
N LEU A 298 18.22 -7.77 26.93
CA LEU A 298 19.22 -6.80 26.48
C LEU A 298 20.48 -7.53 26.00
N PRO A 299 20.99 -7.21 24.80
CA PRO A 299 22.26 -7.74 24.32
C PRO A 299 23.42 -7.32 25.23
N SER A 300 24.41 -8.20 25.38
CA SER A 300 25.66 -7.83 26.05
C SER A 300 26.50 -6.91 25.16
N ALA A 301 27.39 -6.13 25.78
CA ALA A 301 28.32 -5.26 25.03
C ALA A 301 29.21 -6.07 24.06
N GLU A 302 29.58 -7.30 24.40
CA GLU A 302 30.35 -8.21 23.53
C GLU A 302 29.57 -8.56 22.25
N VAL A 303 28.27 -8.83 22.38
CA VAL A 303 27.39 -9.10 21.24
C VAL A 303 27.24 -7.85 20.38
N LEU A 304 27.00 -6.69 20.98
CA LEU A 304 26.86 -5.42 20.24
C LEU A 304 28.13 -5.02 19.49
N ASN A 305 29.32 -5.26 20.07
CA ASN A 305 30.61 -4.96 19.44
C ASN A 305 30.99 -5.94 18.32
N SER A 306 30.28 -7.07 18.20
CA SER A 306 30.47 -8.02 17.10
C SER A 306 29.67 -7.68 15.84
N LEU A 307 28.76 -6.71 15.93
CA LEU A 307 28.01 -6.20 14.79
C LEU A 307 28.95 -5.42 13.84
N PRO A 308 28.68 -5.43 12.53
CA PRO A 308 29.48 -4.70 11.54
C PRO A 308 29.68 -3.23 11.92
N ASP A 309 30.89 -2.70 11.66
CA ASP A 309 31.20 -1.30 11.90
C ASP A 309 30.45 -0.41 10.88
N VAL A 310 29.70 0.53 11.44
CA VAL A 310 28.93 1.56 10.74
C VAL A 310 29.77 2.37 9.74
N THR A 311 31.07 2.48 9.98
CA THR A 311 31.97 3.39 9.26
C THR A 311 32.29 2.95 7.82
N GLU A 312 32.10 1.67 7.47
CA GLU A 312 32.39 1.15 6.11
C GLU A 312 31.37 1.60 5.03
N LEU A 313 30.24 2.20 5.42
CA LEU A 313 29.09 2.50 4.55
C LEU A 313 29.19 3.81 3.72
N ILE A 314 30.21 4.65 3.94
CA ILE A 314 30.23 6.05 3.48
C ILE A 314 30.86 6.27 2.08
N ALA A 315 31.48 5.26 1.48
CA ALA A 315 32.10 5.41 0.17
C ALA A 315 31.10 5.13 -0.99
N ASP A 316 30.90 6.13 -1.86
CA ASP A 316 30.47 6.02 -3.27
C ASP A 316 28.98 6.05 -3.70
N ARG A 317 27.99 6.48 -2.88
CA ARG A 317 26.56 6.34 -3.30
C ARG A 317 25.75 7.61 -3.65
N ARG A 318 26.23 8.84 -3.43
CA ARG A 318 25.38 10.06 -3.58
C ARG A 318 24.62 10.21 -4.90
N ARG A 319 25.22 9.85 -6.05
CA ARG A 319 24.57 10.07 -7.37
C ARG A 319 23.64 8.94 -7.82
N PHE A 320 23.94 7.69 -7.46
CA PHE A 320 23.09 6.55 -7.81
C PHE A 320 21.81 6.50 -6.95
N VAL A 321 21.89 7.01 -5.72
CA VAL A 321 20.79 6.98 -4.74
C VAL A 321 19.56 7.76 -5.18
N ILE A 322 19.69 8.88 -5.88
CA ILE A 322 18.52 9.72 -6.21
C ILE A 322 17.66 9.04 -7.29
N ASP A 323 18.25 8.49 -8.35
CA ASP A 323 17.48 8.00 -9.50
C ASP A 323 16.66 6.73 -9.20
N GLU A 324 17.10 5.94 -8.21
CA GLU A 324 16.50 4.67 -7.79
C GLU A 324 15.43 4.80 -6.68
N ARG A 325 15.13 6.02 -6.21
CA ARG A 325 14.12 6.27 -5.16
C ARG A 325 12.69 5.92 -5.60
N PRO A 326 11.92 5.12 -4.84
CA PRO A 326 10.54 4.77 -5.12
C PRO A 326 9.61 5.98 -5.10
N GLU A 327 9.91 7.00 -4.29
CA GLU A 327 9.12 8.24 -4.23
C GLU A 327 9.15 8.95 -5.59
N LEU A 328 10.32 8.99 -6.24
CA LEU A 328 10.47 9.56 -7.57
C LEU A 328 9.86 8.65 -8.64
N GLU A 329 9.94 7.34 -8.49
CA GLU A 329 9.29 6.40 -9.40
C GLU A 329 7.76 6.48 -9.33
N THR A 330 7.18 6.58 -8.13
CA THR A 330 5.75 6.85 -7.91
C THR A 330 5.31 8.15 -8.60
N LEU A 331 6.14 9.19 -8.55
CA LEU A 331 5.89 10.44 -9.28
C LEU A 331 6.02 10.29 -10.80
N ARG A 332 6.97 9.49 -11.30
CA ARG A 332 7.10 9.18 -12.74
C ARG A 332 5.83 8.47 -13.24
N LEU A 333 5.32 7.47 -12.51
CA LEU A 333 4.05 6.81 -12.83
C LEU A 333 2.87 7.79 -12.79
N ALA A 334 2.83 8.70 -11.82
CA ALA A 334 1.79 9.72 -11.73
C ALA A 334 1.83 10.71 -12.92
N ILE A 335 3.04 11.07 -13.39
CA ILE A 335 3.24 11.87 -14.59
C ILE A 335 2.76 11.10 -15.83
N GLU A 336 3.15 9.83 -15.99
CA GLU A 336 2.71 8.99 -17.12
C GLU A 336 1.18 8.87 -17.18
N ARG A 337 0.50 8.69 -16.02
CA ARG A 337 -0.97 8.70 -15.94
C ARG A 337 -1.55 10.05 -16.37
N ALA A 338 -0.92 11.17 -16.02
CA ALA A 338 -1.34 12.50 -16.43
C ALA A 338 -1.12 12.73 -17.94
N GLU A 339 -0.03 12.24 -18.51
CA GLU A 339 0.26 12.27 -19.95
C GLU A 339 -0.79 11.47 -20.73
N ASN A 340 -1.06 10.22 -20.34
CA ASN A 340 -2.10 9.37 -20.94
C ASN A 340 -3.47 10.06 -20.88
N ARG A 341 -3.75 10.81 -19.81
CA ARG A 341 -4.99 11.60 -19.68
C ARG A 341 -5.01 12.77 -20.65
N VAL A 342 -3.91 13.49 -20.83
CA VAL A 342 -3.78 14.54 -21.85
C VAL A 342 -4.02 13.97 -23.24
N GLU A 343 -3.48 12.79 -23.55
CA GLU A 343 -3.71 12.12 -24.83
C GLU A 343 -5.18 11.77 -25.06
N LEU A 344 -5.85 11.20 -24.05
CA LEU A 344 -7.29 10.94 -24.10
C LEU A 344 -8.09 12.23 -24.35
N ARG A 345 -7.77 13.33 -23.65
CA ARG A 345 -8.47 14.62 -23.84
C ARG A 345 -8.14 15.28 -25.17
N ARG A 346 -6.97 15.03 -25.74
CA ARG A 346 -6.63 15.43 -27.11
C ARG A 346 -7.43 14.61 -28.13
N ASN A 347 -7.63 13.32 -27.88
CA ASN A 347 -8.52 12.46 -28.68
C ASN A 347 -9.98 12.96 -28.64
N ASP A 348 -10.48 13.44 -27.49
CA ASP A 348 -11.81 14.05 -27.34
C ASP A 348 -12.05 15.28 -28.25
N LEU A 349 -11.03 15.87 -28.87
CA LEU A 349 -11.17 16.98 -29.83
C LEU A 349 -11.37 16.54 -31.28
N LYS A 350 -11.04 15.29 -31.62
CA LYS A 350 -11.19 14.73 -32.98
C LYS A 350 -12.67 14.54 -33.31
N PRO A 351 -13.12 14.67 -34.57
CA PRO A 351 -14.45 14.21 -34.97
C PRO A 351 -14.62 12.70 -34.74
N ARG A 352 -15.85 12.25 -34.50
CA ARG A 352 -16.18 10.82 -34.49
C ARG A 352 -16.59 10.40 -35.90
N LEU A 353 -15.94 9.35 -36.40
CA LEU A 353 -16.24 8.74 -37.69
C LEU A 353 -16.30 7.24 -37.45
N ASP A 354 -17.49 6.68 -37.47
CA ASP A 354 -17.72 5.25 -37.26
C ASP A 354 -18.09 4.59 -38.59
N PHE A 355 -17.41 3.50 -38.90
CA PHE A 355 -17.76 2.58 -39.97
C PHE A 355 -18.51 1.39 -39.38
N GLU A 356 -19.63 1.05 -39.98
CA GLU A 356 -20.49 -0.05 -39.54
C GLU A 356 -20.81 -0.97 -40.72
N VAL A 357 -20.74 -2.26 -40.47
CA VAL A 357 -21.20 -3.30 -41.39
C VAL A 357 -22.07 -4.28 -40.63
N GLU A 358 -23.26 -4.53 -41.16
CA GLU A 358 -24.25 -5.46 -40.62
C GLU A 358 -24.67 -6.44 -41.72
N LEU A 359 -24.80 -7.71 -41.34
CA LEU A 359 -25.39 -8.78 -42.13
C LEU A 359 -26.58 -9.32 -41.35
N SER A 360 -27.76 -9.30 -41.94
CA SER A 360 -28.96 -9.86 -41.33
C SER A 360 -29.67 -10.86 -42.25
N ARG A 361 -30.35 -11.81 -41.63
CA ARG A 361 -31.18 -12.79 -42.34
C ARG A 361 -32.30 -13.29 -41.46
N ASP A 362 -33.50 -13.27 -42.01
CA ASP A 362 -34.66 -13.93 -41.45
C ASP A 362 -34.73 -15.41 -41.83
N PHE A 363 -35.34 -16.20 -40.94
CA PHE A 363 -35.48 -17.65 -41.11
C PHE A 363 -36.94 -18.08 -40.95
N GLY A 364 -37.29 -19.18 -41.62
CA GLY A 364 -38.62 -19.77 -41.54
C GLY A 364 -39.60 -19.25 -42.60
N PRO A 365 -40.87 -19.65 -42.51
CA PRO A 365 -41.93 -19.12 -43.36
C PRO A 365 -42.05 -17.60 -43.25
N VAL A 366 -42.55 -16.98 -44.32
CA VAL A 366 -42.80 -15.53 -44.39
C VAL A 366 -43.74 -15.11 -43.25
N GLY A 367 -43.25 -14.23 -42.38
CA GLY A 367 -44.01 -13.70 -41.24
C GLY A 367 -44.91 -12.51 -41.60
N ASP A 368 -45.47 -11.85 -40.58
CA ASP A 368 -46.43 -10.74 -40.71
C ASP A 368 -45.86 -9.52 -41.45
N GLY A 369 -44.53 -9.38 -41.52
CA GLY A 369 -43.84 -8.34 -42.31
C GLY A 369 -43.86 -8.55 -43.82
N GLY A 370 -44.23 -9.75 -44.30
CA GLY A 370 -44.32 -10.07 -45.72
C GLY A 370 -43.02 -10.54 -46.39
N PRO A 371 -43.04 -10.84 -47.70
CA PRO A 371 -41.97 -11.58 -48.37
C PRO A 371 -40.67 -10.79 -48.56
N SER A 372 -40.66 -9.48 -48.31
CA SER A 372 -39.45 -8.66 -48.39
C SER A 372 -38.38 -9.05 -47.37
N PHE A 373 -38.75 -9.77 -46.32
CA PHE A 373 -37.83 -10.23 -45.27
C PHE A 373 -37.16 -11.58 -45.63
N ASP A 374 -37.60 -12.31 -46.67
CA ASP A 374 -36.99 -13.59 -47.10
C ASP A 374 -35.72 -13.37 -47.95
N SER A 375 -34.77 -12.63 -47.39
CA SER A 375 -33.60 -12.04 -48.04
C SER A 375 -32.39 -12.10 -47.10
N THR A 376 -31.17 -12.04 -47.66
CA THR A 376 -29.98 -11.73 -46.85
C THR A 376 -29.60 -10.29 -47.11
N ASP A 377 -29.69 -9.48 -46.06
CA ASP A 377 -29.47 -8.05 -46.16
C ASP A 377 -28.06 -7.73 -45.68
N THR A 378 -27.40 -6.84 -46.43
CA THR A 378 -26.06 -6.32 -46.09
C THR A 378 -26.16 -4.82 -46.01
N VAL A 379 -25.94 -4.27 -44.82
CA VAL A 379 -25.99 -2.84 -44.57
C VAL A 379 -24.59 -2.34 -44.26
N VAL A 380 -24.17 -1.28 -44.94
CA VAL A 380 -22.89 -0.60 -44.70
C VAL A 380 -23.18 0.86 -44.41
N GLY A 381 -22.67 1.34 -43.28
CA GLY A 381 -22.92 2.69 -42.76
C GLY A 381 -21.63 3.44 -42.46
N LEU A 382 -21.68 4.77 -42.66
CA LEU A 382 -20.67 5.70 -42.18
C LEU A 382 -21.38 6.81 -41.39
N THR A 383 -21.03 6.93 -40.11
CA THR A 383 -21.61 7.93 -39.21
C THR A 383 -20.54 8.95 -38.82
N PHE A 384 -20.73 10.21 -39.23
CA PHE A 384 -19.84 11.32 -38.87
C PHE A 384 -20.51 12.26 -37.87
N THR A 385 -19.87 12.48 -36.72
CA THR A 385 -20.36 13.37 -35.66
C THR A 385 -19.26 14.33 -35.19
N VAL A 386 -19.54 15.64 -35.19
CA VAL A 386 -18.63 16.66 -34.67
C VAL A 386 -19.38 17.77 -33.92
N PRO A 387 -19.12 17.98 -32.62
CA PRO A 387 -19.60 19.18 -31.95
C PRO A 387 -18.79 20.38 -32.47
N LEU A 388 -19.44 21.43 -32.99
CA LEU A 388 -18.73 22.56 -33.60
C LEU A 388 -18.03 23.45 -32.57
N GLN A 389 -18.65 23.68 -31.42
CA GLN A 389 -18.13 24.59 -30.39
C GLN A 389 -17.00 23.99 -29.53
N ARG A 390 -17.02 22.68 -29.26
CA ARG A 390 -16.00 21.90 -28.51
C ARG A 390 -15.56 22.49 -27.16
N ARG A 391 -16.38 23.32 -26.51
CA ARG A 391 -15.99 24.04 -25.28
C ARG A 391 -15.65 23.07 -24.14
N GLU A 392 -16.44 22.01 -23.98
CA GLU A 392 -16.23 21.00 -22.96
C GLU A 392 -14.90 20.24 -23.16
N ALA A 393 -14.67 19.68 -24.35
CA ALA A 393 -13.43 18.95 -24.67
C ALA A 393 -12.19 19.86 -24.54
N ARG A 394 -12.26 21.12 -24.99
CA ARG A 394 -11.17 22.10 -24.80
C ARG A 394 -10.92 22.41 -23.32
N GLY A 395 -11.98 22.54 -22.52
CA GLY A 395 -11.87 22.76 -21.08
C GLY A 395 -11.20 21.58 -20.38
N ARG A 396 -11.65 20.35 -20.69
CA ARG A 396 -11.07 19.11 -20.15
C ARG A 396 -9.60 18.94 -20.55
N LEU A 397 -9.22 19.26 -21.79
CA LEU A 397 -7.81 19.22 -22.22
C LEU A 397 -6.95 20.24 -21.45
N ARG A 398 -7.38 21.50 -21.37
CA ARG A 398 -6.64 22.54 -20.63
C ARG A 398 -6.43 22.18 -19.17
N ARG A 399 -7.43 21.55 -18.54
CA ARG A 399 -7.32 21.02 -17.18
C ARG A 399 -6.27 19.92 -17.09
N ALA A 400 -6.33 18.92 -17.97
CA ALA A 400 -5.36 17.81 -17.98
C ALA A 400 -3.92 18.31 -18.22
N GLU A 401 -3.71 19.28 -19.12
CA GLU A 401 -2.40 19.89 -19.36
C GLU A 401 -1.89 20.68 -18.15
N ALA A 402 -2.78 21.34 -17.41
CA ALA A 402 -2.41 22.02 -16.17
C ALA A 402 -2.09 21.04 -15.04
N GLU A 403 -2.84 19.93 -14.93
CA GLU A 403 -2.56 18.86 -13.98
C GLU A 403 -1.20 18.21 -14.27
N LEU A 404 -0.87 17.92 -15.54
CA LEU A 404 0.45 17.41 -15.94
C LEU A 404 1.58 18.36 -15.51
N ARG A 405 1.49 19.64 -15.87
CA ARG A 405 2.49 20.65 -15.46
C ARG A 405 2.64 20.76 -13.94
N ALA A 406 1.54 20.60 -13.20
CA ALA A 406 1.60 20.60 -11.73
C ALA A 406 2.39 19.38 -11.21
N ARG A 407 2.21 18.19 -11.79
CA ARG A 407 2.98 16.99 -11.43
C ARG A 407 4.47 17.09 -11.79
N GLU A 408 4.80 17.69 -12.92
CA GLU A 408 6.20 17.96 -13.29
C GLU A 408 6.89 18.92 -12.30
N LEU A 409 6.18 19.95 -11.83
CA LEU A 409 6.68 20.86 -10.80
C LEU A 409 6.80 20.18 -9.43
N GLU A 410 5.84 19.32 -9.08
CA GLU A 410 5.87 18.50 -7.87
C GLU A 410 7.09 17.57 -7.87
N GLN A 411 7.39 16.91 -9.00
CA GLN A 411 8.56 16.06 -9.15
C GLN A 411 9.86 16.84 -8.89
N ARG A 412 10.00 18.04 -9.45
CA ARG A 412 11.18 18.89 -9.20
C ARG A 412 11.31 19.24 -7.71
N ARG A 413 10.22 19.64 -7.07
CA ARG A 413 10.21 19.98 -5.64
C ARG A 413 10.62 18.79 -4.77
N ILE A 414 10.09 17.59 -5.05
CA ILE A 414 10.42 16.37 -4.29
C ILE A 414 11.87 15.95 -4.54
N ALA A 415 12.37 16.06 -5.78
CA ALA A 415 13.77 15.79 -6.07
C ALA A 415 14.71 16.75 -5.32
N ASP A 416 14.37 18.05 -5.25
CA ASP A 416 15.12 19.03 -4.46
C ASP A 416 15.07 18.71 -2.96
N GLU A 417 13.91 18.30 -2.44
CA GLU A 417 13.72 17.90 -1.03
C GLU A 417 14.57 16.68 -0.67
N ILE A 418 14.55 15.62 -1.49
CA ILE A 418 15.37 14.42 -1.31
C ILE A 418 16.86 14.76 -1.34
N SER A 419 17.29 15.66 -2.24
CA SER A 419 18.69 16.08 -2.32
C SER A 419 19.14 16.78 -1.03
N VAL A 420 18.32 17.69 -0.50
CA VAL A 420 18.62 18.41 0.75
C VAL A 420 18.59 17.46 1.94
N GLU A 421 17.62 16.55 1.99
CA GLU A 421 17.53 15.54 3.04
C GLU A 421 18.77 14.64 3.07
N LEU A 422 19.21 14.13 1.91
CA LEU A 422 20.41 13.29 1.81
C LEU A 422 21.67 14.03 2.27
N ASP A 423 21.83 15.30 1.90
CA ASP A 423 22.96 16.10 2.36
C ASP A 423 22.94 16.31 3.89
N ASN A 424 21.75 16.50 4.48
CA ASN A 424 21.59 16.59 5.93
C ASN A 424 21.89 15.26 6.64
N ILE A 425 21.39 14.14 6.12
CA ILE A 425 21.65 12.80 6.66
C ILE A 425 23.15 12.51 6.68
N LEU A 426 23.85 12.79 5.57
CA LEU A 426 25.30 12.59 5.48
C LEU A 426 26.08 13.50 6.43
N THR A 427 25.64 14.76 6.58
CA THR A 427 26.25 15.70 7.52
C THR A 427 26.06 15.24 8.97
N ASN A 428 24.85 14.78 9.30
CA ASN A 428 24.51 14.27 10.63
C ASN A 428 25.27 12.98 10.93
N LEU A 429 25.43 12.08 9.96
CA LEU A 429 26.19 10.85 10.09
C LEU A 429 27.67 11.11 10.39
N ASP A 430 28.35 11.97 9.61
CA ASP A 430 29.75 12.33 9.88
C ASP A 430 29.91 12.98 11.26
N ALA A 431 28.98 13.85 11.65
CA ALA A 431 29.00 14.49 12.96
C ALA A 431 28.76 13.47 14.10
N ALA A 432 27.81 12.55 13.93
CA ALA A 432 27.46 11.55 14.94
C ALA A 432 28.62 10.59 15.21
N LEU A 433 29.28 10.09 14.15
CA LEU A 433 30.43 9.20 14.29
C LEU A 433 31.59 9.87 15.04
N ARG A 434 31.92 11.13 14.69
CA ARG A 434 32.96 11.88 15.40
C ARG A 434 32.60 12.18 16.85
N LEU A 435 31.32 12.43 17.14
CA LEU A 435 30.85 12.65 18.50
C LEU A 435 30.92 11.38 19.35
N ALA A 436 30.64 10.21 18.77
CA ALA A 436 30.81 8.92 19.43
C ALA A 436 32.28 8.68 19.81
N ASP A 437 33.22 8.88 18.88
CA ASP A 437 34.66 8.77 19.15
C ASP A 437 35.11 9.68 20.30
N LEU A 438 34.67 10.96 20.27
CA LEU A 438 35.00 11.93 21.32
C LEU A 438 34.39 11.58 22.67
N ALA A 439 33.18 11.01 22.68
CA ALA A 439 32.52 10.59 23.92
C ALA A 439 33.24 9.37 24.54
N ASP A 440 33.69 8.42 23.73
CA ASP A 440 34.52 7.30 24.19
C ASP A 440 35.86 7.77 24.79
N ASP A 441 36.50 8.75 24.14
CA ASP A 441 37.70 9.40 24.67
C ASP A 441 37.42 10.07 26.03
N GLU A 442 36.28 10.75 26.17
CA GLU A 442 35.83 11.37 27.43
C GLU A 442 35.65 10.32 28.53
N VAL A 443 34.98 9.20 28.24
CA VAL A 443 34.78 8.09 29.19
C VAL A 443 36.11 7.54 29.68
N ARG A 444 37.07 7.28 28.77
CA ARG A 444 38.39 6.76 29.16
C ARG A 444 39.13 7.74 30.08
N GLN A 445 39.09 9.04 29.79
CA GLN A 445 39.72 10.06 30.62
C GLN A 445 39.01 10.22 31.98
N ALA A 446 37.68 10.22 32.00
CA ALA A 446 36.90 10.35 33.23
C ALA A 446 37.10 9.16 34.16
N THR A 447 37.11 7.94 33.64
CA THR A 447 37.41 6.72 34.40
C THR A 447 38.82 6.76 34.98
N ALA A 448 39.83 7.14 34.21
CA ALA A 448 41.21 7.27 34.71
C ALA A 448 41.31 8.29 35.87
N MET A 449 40.55 9.39 35.80
CA MET A 449 40.49 10.39 36.88
C MET A 449 39.82 9.84 38.14
N VAL A 450 38.75 9.04 38.00
CA VAL A 450 38.10 8.36 39.14
C VAL A 450 39.08 7.41 39.82
N GLU A 451 39.82 6.60 39.06
CA GLU A 451 40.80 5.67 39.62
C GLU A 451 41.93 6.39 40.36
N ALA A 452 42.45 7.47 39.78
CA ALA A 452 43.49 8.28 40.39
C ALA A 452 43.01 8.91 41.71
N GLU A 453 41.80 9.50 41.73
CA GLU A 453 41.27 10.14 42.93
C GLU A 453 40.89 9.13 44.01
N ARG A 454 40.33 7.97 43.64
CA ARG A 454 40.09 6.85 44.57
C ARG A 454 41.40 6.39 45.22
N LYS A 455 42.50 6.30 44.46
CA LYS A 455 43.82 5.94 44.99
C LYS A 455 44.35 7.01 45.97
N ARG A 456 44.24 8.29 45.63
CA ARG A 456 44.66 9.41 46.51
C ARG A 456 43.86 9.44 47.82
N PHE A 457 42.54 9.25 47.73
CA PHE A 457 41.67 9.19 48.90
C PHE A 457 42.03 8.02 49.83
N ARG A 458 42.28 6.82 49.29
CA ARG A 458 42.73 5.66 50.09
C ARG A 458 44.08 5.90 50.79
N LEU A 459 44.95 6.73 50.21
CA LEU A 459 46.24 7.10 50.80
C LEU A 459 46.15 8.29 51.77
N GLY A 460 44.93 8.81 52.05
CA GLY A 460 44.70 9.95 52.94
C GLY A 460 45.07 11.31 52.36
N ALA A 461 45.37 11.39 51.05
CA ALA A 461 45.81 12.60 50.36
C ALA A 461 44.73 13.21 49.44
N GLY A 462 43.47 12.81 49.62
CA GLY A 462 42.32 13.23 48.81
C GLY A 462 41.07 13.48 49.68
N ASP A 463 40.07 14.10 49.08
CA ASP A 463 38.79 14.45 49.71
C ASP A 463 37.66 13.59 49.14
N PHE A 464 36.77 13.12 50.01
CA PHE A 464 35.56 12.37 49.62
C PHE A 464 34.69 13.15 48.64
N PHE A 465 34.56 14.48 48.82
CA PHE A 465 33.82 15.33 47.91
C PHE A 465 34.36 15.23 46.47
N LEU A 466 35.69 15.28 46.33
CA LEU A 466 36.33 15.20 45.02
C LEU A 466 36.15 13.81 44.38
N VAL A 467 36.19 12.74 45.16
CA VAL A 467 35.87 11.39 44.67
C VAL A 467 34.44 11.32 44.15
N ASN A 468 33.45 11.84 44.89
CA ASN A 468 32.05 11.85 44.45
C ASN A 468 31.87 12.63 43.14
N LEU A 469 32.48 13.82 43.06
CA LEU A 469 32.40 14.65 41.86
C LEU A 469 33.04 13.96 40.65
N ARG A 470 34.15 13.22 40.83
CA ARG A 470 34.78 12.46 39.74
C ARG A 470 33.92 11.30 39.28
N GLU A 471 33.30 10.57 40.22
CA GLU A 471 32.41 9.46 39.89
C GLU A 471 31.13 9.93 39.19
N GLU A 472 30.53 11.03 39.64
CA GLU A 472 29.39 11.65 38.96
C GLU A 472 29.78 12.05 37.52
N ARG A 473 30.93 12.71 37.34
CA ARG A 473 31.41 13.08 36.00
C ARG A 473 31.70 11.88 35.10
N ALA A 474 32.20 10.78 35.66
CA ALA A 474 32.43 9.55 34.89
C ALA A 474 31.12 8.89 34.48
N ALA A 475 30.13 8.84 35.37
CA ALA A 475 28.78 8.39 35.02
C ALA A 475 28.16 9.29 33.95
N ASP A 476 28.23 10.62 34.10
CA ASP A 476 27.72 11.56 33.09
C ASP A 476 28.41 11.38 31.73
N ALA A 477 29.71 11.10 31.71
CA ALA A 477 30.45 10.80 30.49
C ALA A 477 30.00 9.47 29.85
N GLN A 478 29.75 8.44 30.66
CA GLN A 478 29.22 7.16 30.18
C GLN A 478 27.82 7.31 29.58
N ILE A 479 26.93 8.08 30.22
CA ILE A 479 25.61 8.40 29.67
C ILE A 479 25.74 9.15 28.34
N ARG A 480 26.64 10.15 28.24
CA ARG A 480 26.90 10.85 26.98
C ARG A 480 27.43 9.92 25.88
N ALA A 481 28.29 8.96 26.21
CA ALA A 481 28.79 7.99 25.25
C ALA A 481 27.67 7.05 24.74
N ILE A 482 26.81 6.57 25.63
CA ILE A 482 25.63 5.77 25.24
C ILE A 482 24.72 6.57 24.29
N GLN A 483 24.48 7.85 24.60
CA GLN A 483 23.66 8.72 23.74
C GLN A 483 24.33 9.03 22.41
N ALA A 484 25.64 9.21 22.38
CA ALA A 484 26.39 9.44 21.15
C ALA A 484 26.38 8.19 20.24
N ASP A 485 26.57 6.98 20.81
CA ASP A 485 26.43 5.71 20.09
C ASP A 485 25.01 5.54 19.52
N LEU A 486 23.98 5.82 20.33
CA LEU A 486 22.59 5.83 19.86
C LEU A 486 22.42 6.75 18.64
N ILE A 487 22.88 8.01 18.73
CA ILE A 487 22.77 8.97 17.62
C ILE A 487 23.51 8.46 16.38
N GLY A 488 24.69 7.87 16.54
CA GLY A 488 25.44 7.23 15.45
C GLY A 488 24.64 6.12 14.76
N ARG A 489 24.06 5.21 15.55
CA ARG A 489 23.24 4.10 15.03
C ARG A 489 21.97 4.60 14.33
N LEU A 490 21.30 5.61 14.89
CA LEU A 490 20.12 6.23 14.27
C LEU A 490 20.47 6.96 12.95
N ALA A 491 21.61 7.66 12.90
CA ALA A 491 22.07 8.31 11.68
C ALA A 491 22.39 7.28 10.58
N THR A 492 22.90 6.13 10.97
CA THR A 492 23.18 5.00 10.07
C THR A 492 21.91 4.38 9.53
N ALA A 493 20.96 4.09 10.41
CA ALA A 493 19.63 3.62 10.02
C ALA A 493 18.97 4.59 9.02
N SER A 494 19.08 5.90 9.28
CA SER A 494 18.53 6.94 8.40
C SER A 494 19.24 6.97 7.05
N TYR A 495 20.56 6.80 7.03
CA TYR A 495 21.32 6.67 5.79
C TYR A 495 20.96 5.41 5.01
N ASN A 496 20.84 4.25 5.67
CA ASN A 496 20.46 2.99 5.02
C ASN A 496 19.05 3.06 4.44
N ALA A 497 18.09 3.66 5.16
CA ALA A 497 16.75 3.94 4.64
C ALA A 497 16.76 4.92 3.46
N ALA A 498 17.52 6.01 3.55
CA ALA A 498 17.63 6.99 2.49
C ALA A 498 18.38 6.49 1.24
N THR A 499 19.25 5.50 1.40
CA THR A 499 20.03 4.90 0.31
C THR A 499 19.55 3.52 -0.09
N MET A 500 18.43 3.06 0.49
CA MET A 500 17.74 1.82 0.17
C MET A 500 18.60 0.56 0.26
N HIS A 501 19.41 0.44 1.32
CA HIS A 501 20.09 -0.82 1.61
C HIS A 501 19.07 -1.75 2.25
N LEU A 502 18.38 -2.51 1.41
CA LEU A 502 17.25 -3.35 1.82
C LEU A 502 17.68 -4.46 2.79
N ASP A 503 18.85 -5.05 2.55
CA ASP A 503 19.45 -6.11 3.39
C ASP A 503 19.62 -5.62 4.85
N GLU A 504 20.14 -4.40 5.04
CA GLU A 504 20.34 -3.75 6.35
C GLU A 504 19.01 -3.40 7.05
N LEU A 505 17.90 -3.42 6.33
CA LEU A 505 16.54 -3.19 6.85
C LEU A 505 15.76 -4.50 6.98
N GLY A 506 16.39 -5.66 6.75
CA GLY A 506 15.74 -6.96 6.83
C GLY A 506 14.65 -7.17 5.77
N LEU A 507 14.82 -6.55 4.59
CA LEU A 507 13.91 -6.64 3.45
C LEU A 507 14.58 -7.40 2.31
N GLU A 508 14.59 -8.74 2.35
CA GLU A 508 14.98 -9.62 1.23
C GLU A 508 13.78 -10.35 0.61
#